data_AF-A0A453H8A8-F1
#
_entry.id   AF-A0A453H8A8-F1
#
_cell.length_a   1.000
_cell.length_b   1.000
_cell.length_c   1.000
_cell.angle_alpha   90.00
_cell.angle_beta   90.00
_cell.angle_gamma   90.00
#
_symmetry.space_group_name_H-M   'P 1'
#
loop_
_entity.id
_entity.type
_entity.pdbx_description
1 polymer ?
#
loop_
_entity_poly.entity_id
_entity_poly.type
_entity_poly.pdbx_seq_one_letter_code
_entity_poly.pdbx_strand_id
1 'polypeptide(L)'
;MLGVVDWNMKFLYVLPGWEGSASDSRVLRDSMRTNRQDAFAVPHERYYLADAGYTNGPRFLAPFRSTWFHLKEWASSQLQPQMAKELYNLRHSRARNVVERTFGLWKKKWSILRTQSFFDIKDQVHVSIGFSIRCLTE
;
A
#
# COMPACT_ATOMS: atom_id res chain seq x y z
N MET A 1 -0.27 8.42 2.89
CA MET A 1 -0.48 8.50 1.42
C MET A 1 -0.99 7.16 0.92
N LEU A 2 -1.78 7.12 -0.16
CA LEU A 2 -2.11 5.85 -0.83
C LEU A 2 -1.26 5.68 -2.09
N GLY A 3 -0.66 4.52 -2.26
CA GLY A 3 0.05 4.16 -3.49
C GLY A 3 -0.31 2.74 -3.94
N VAL A 4 -0.58 2.59 -5.23
CA VAL A 4 -0.88 1.31 -5.86
C VAL A 4 0.27 0.99 -6.81
N VAL A 5 0.85 -0.20 -6.66
CA VAL A 5 1.97 -0.65 -7.49
C VAL A 5 1.62 -1.94 -8.20
N ASP A 6 2.25 -2.15 -9.36
CA ASP A 6 2.22 -3.42 -10.07
C ASP A 6 3.37 -4.34 -9.63
N TRP A 7 3.38 -5.56 -10.18
CA TRP A 7 4.44 -6.55 -9.95
C TRP A 7 5.83 -6.12 -10.47
N ASN A 8 5.89 -5.13 -11.37
CA ASN A 8 7.13 -4.58 -11.91
C ASN A 8 7.63 -3.38 -11.10
N MET A 9 7.10 -3.15 -9.90
CA MET A 9 7.49 -2.04 -9.03
C MET A 9 7.18 -0.66 -9.64
N LYS A 10 6.18 -0.57 -10.51
CA LYS A 10 5.70 0.69 -11.10
C LYS A 10 4.46 1.17 -10.35
N PHE A 11 4.42 2.44 -10.01
CA PHE A 11 3.22 3.07 -9.48
C PHE A 11 2.16 3.18 -10.56
N LEU A 12 1.00 2.57 -10.32
CA LEU A 12 -0.20 2.70 -11.14
C LEU A 12 -1.05 3.89 -10.67
N TYR A 13 -1.02 4.18 -9.37
CA TYR A 13 -1.77 5.25 -8.77
C TYR A 13 -1.08 5.76 -7.50
N VAL A 14 -1.13 7.06 -7.27
CA VAL A 14 -0.57 7.73 -6.11
C VAL A 14 -1.51 8.86 -5.68
N LEU A 15 -1.97 8.82 -4.43
CA LEU A 15 -2.73 9.89 -3.80
C LEU A 15 -1.93 10.49 -2.63
N PRO A 16 -1.26 11.65 -2.86
CA PRO A 16 -0.61 12.41 -1.81
C PRO A 16 -1.64 13.25 -1.02
N GLY A 17 -1.20 13.88 0.07
CA GLY A 17 -1.98 14.93 0.75
C GLY A 17 -2.92 14.45 1.87
N TRP A 18 -2.70 13.25 2.38
CA TRP A 18 -3.40 12.74 3.56
C TRP A 18 -2.52 12.84 4.80
N GLU A 19 -3.12 13.29 5.90
CA GLU A 19 -2.48 13.38 7.20
C GLU A 19 -2.03 11.98 7.67
N GLY A 20 -0.90 11.90 8.37
CA GLY A 20 -0.36 10.63 8.87
C GLY A 20 -1.27 9.89 9.85
N SER A 21 -2.23 10.58 10.46
CA SER A 21 -3.25 10.03 11.37
C SER A 21 -4.50 9.50 10.64
N ALA A 22 -4.63 9.74 9.34
CA ALA A 22 -5.82 9.36 8.59
C ALA A 22 -5.91 7.83 8.42
N SER A 23 -7.11 7.29 8.67
CA SER A 23 -7.38 5.87 8.41
C SER A 23 -7.22 5.52 6.93
N ASP A 24 -6.48 4.45 6.66
CA ASP A 24 -6.33 3.82 5.34
C ASP A 24 -7.65 3.69 4.56
N SER A 25 -8.71 3.28 5.24
CA SER A 25 -10.04 3.12 4.64
C SER A 25 -10.63 4.46 4.16
N ARG A 26 -10.36 5.55 4.90
CA ARG A 26 -10.81 6.91 4.53
C ARG A 26 -10.05 7.41 3.31
N VAL A 27 -8.74 7.18 3.26
CA VAL A 27 -7.88 7.56 2.13
C VAL A 27 -8.31 6.83 0.86
N LEU A 28 -8.54 5.51 0.94
CA LEU A 28 -9.01 4.72 -0.20
C LEU A 28 -10.42 5.12 -0.66
N ARG A 29 -11.32 5.44 0.27
CA ARG A 29 -12.66 5.91 -0.12
C ARG A 29 -12.60 7.24 -0.86
N ASP A 30 -11.69 8.13 -0.47
CA ASP A 30 -11.50 9.40 -1.18
C ASP A 30 -10.91 9.22 -2.57
N SER A 31 -9.93 8.32 -2.72
CA SER A 31 -9.32 8.07 -4.03
C SER A 31 -10.32 7.59 -5.07
N MET A 32 -11.36 6.85 -4.66
CA MET A 32 -12.39 6.31 -5.56
C MET A 32 -13.59 7.24 -5.79
N ARG A 33 -13.56 8.49 -5.29
CA ARG A 33 -14.67 9.43 -5.49
C ARG A 33 -14.79 9.83 -6.96
N THR A 34 -15.98 9.66 -7.52
CA THR A 34 -16.28 9.95 -8.95
C THR A 34 -16.21 11.44 -9.32
N ASN A 35 -16.21 12.34 -8.34
CA ASN A 35 -16.01 13.77 -8.59
C ASN A 35 -14.54 14.16 -8.80
N ARG A 36 -13.60 13.21 -8.64
CA ARG A 36 -12.18 13.41 -8.92
C ARG A 36 -11.88 13.11 -10.38
N GLN A 37 -11.09 13.97 -11.02
CA GLN A 37 -10.57 13.69 -12.37
C GLN A 37 -9.57 12.53 -12.37
N ASP A 38 -8.84 12.35 -11.27
CA ASP A 38 -7.86 11.30 -11.03
C ASP A 38 -8.43 10.15 -10.18
N ALA A 39 -9.74 9.88 -10.29
CA ALA A 39 -10.39 8.84 -9.50
C ALA A 39 -9.72 7.47 -9.73
N PHE A 40 -9.31 6.83 -8.64
CA PHE A 40 -8.82 5.47 -8.69
C PHE A 40 -9.96 4.51 -9.03
N ALA A 41 -9.85 3.85 -10.17
CA ALA A 41 -10.81 2.86 -10.63
C ALA A 41 -10.13 1.50 -10.74
N VAL A 42 -10.75 0.49 -10.13
CA VAL A 42 -10.31 -0.89 -10.29
C VAL A 42 -10.90 -1.46 -11.58
N PRO A 43 -10.07 -1.95 -12.53
CA PRO A 43 -10.58 -2.54 -13.76
C PRO A 43 -11.57 -3.67 -13.51
N HIS A 44 -12.53 -3.85 -14.41
CA HIS A 44 -13.45 -4.97 -14.36
C HIS A 44 -12.67 -6.29 -14.34
N GLU A 45 -13.12 -7.24 -13.51
CA GLU A 45 -12.52 -8.57 -13.32
C GLU A 45 -11.12 -8.61 -12.70
N ARG A 46 -10.62 -7.49 -12.16
CA ARG A 46 -9.35 -7.46 -11.43
C ARG A 46 -9.55 -7.21 -9.95
N TYR A 47 -8.60 -7.72 -9.16
CA TYR A 47 -8.53 -7.51 -7.72
C TYR A 47 -7.16 -6.92 -7.37
N TYR A 48 -7.17 -5.98 -6.43
CA TYR A 48 -5.95 -5.49 -5.79
C TYR A 48 -5.74 -6.16 -4.45
N LEU A 49 -4.48 -6.51 -4.16
CA LEU A 49 -4.08 -6.96 -2.83
C LEU A 49 -3.94 -5.74 -1.93
N ALA A 50 -4.69 -5.73 -0.83
CA ALA A 50 -4.72 -4.64 0.14
C ALA A 50 -3.97 -5.03 1.42
N ASP A 51 -3.49 -4.02 2.16
CA ASP A 51 -2.90 -4.21 3.49
C ASP A 51 -3.93 -4.72 4.51
N ALA A 52 -3.47 -5.23 5.65
CA ALA A 52 -4.28 -5.61 6.81
C ALA A 52 -5.13 -4.45 7.37
N GLY A 53 -4.68 -3.21 7.18
CA GLY A 53 -5.40 -1.98 7.52
C GLY A 53 -6.67 -1.74 6.69
N TYR A 54 -6.82 -2.42 5.54
CA TYR A 54 -7.99 -2.33 4.67
C TYR A 54 -9.00 -3.42 4.98
N THR A 55 -10.25 -3.16 4.61
CA THR A 55 -11.33 -4.14 4.66
C THR A 55 -11.38 -4.94 3.36
N ASN A 56 -11.70 -6.24 3.47
CA ASN A 56 -12.06 -7.05 2.32
C ASN A 56 -13.35 -6.48 1.70
N GLY A 57 -13.38 -6.39 0.37
CA GLY A 57 -14.52 -5.85 -0.34
C GLY A 57 -14.48 -6.19 -1.82
N PRO A 58 -15.51 -5.78 -2.58
CA PRO A 58 -15.52 -5.96 -4.02
C PRO A 58 -14.24 -5.36 -4.61
N ARG A 59 -13.46 -6.19 -5.31
CA ARG A 59 -12.19 -5.82 -5.98
C ARG A 59 -10.97 -5.58 -5.07
N PHE A 60 -11.08 -5.79 -3.76
CA PHE A 60 -9.96 -5.68 -2.81
C PHE A 60 -9.82 -6.92 -1.92
N LEU A 61 -8.60 -7.44 -1.85
CA LEU A 61 -8.24 -8.65 -1.13
C LEU A 61 -7.22 -8.33 -0.03
N ALA A 62 -7.72 -8.20 1.20
CA ALA A 62 -6.95 -8.06 2.42
C ALA A 62 -6.56 -9.45 2.99
N PRO A 63 -5.49 -9.54 3.80
CA PRO A 63 -5.12 -10.78 4.47
C PRO A 63 -6.22 -11.25 5.43
N PHE A 64 -6.32 -12.55 5.66
CA PHE A 64 -7.20 -13.09 6.70
C PHE A 64 -6.70 -12.64 8.07
N ARG A 65 -7.55 -11.93 8.81
CA ARG A 65 -7.27 -11.53 10.20
C ARG A 65 -7.22 -12.77 11.10
N SER A 66 -6.42 -12.71 12.16
CA SER A 66 -6.34 -13.75 13.19
C SER A 66 -5.88 -15.13 12.70
N THR A 67 -5.22 -15.21 11.55
CA THR A 67 -4.46 -16.40 11.14
C THR A 67 -2.99 -16.10 11.42
N TRP A 68 -2.43 -16.78 12.42
CA TRP A 68 -1.08 -16.52 12.90
C TRP A 68 -0.06 -16.76 11.78
N PHE A 69 0.73 -15.73 11.50
CA PHE A 69 1.78 -15.76 10.50
C PHE A 69 3.07 -15.26 11.15
N HIS A 70 3.84 -16.18 11.73
CA HIS A 70 5.18 -15.89 12.22
C HIS A 70 6.20 -16.19 11.12
N LEU A 71 6.49 -15.19 10.28
CA LEU A 71 7.53 -15.25 9.23
C LEU A 71 8.87 -15.79 9.77
N LYS A 72 9.22 -15.42 11.02
CA LYS A 72 10.46 -15.85 11.67
C LYS A 72 10.46 -17.34 12.01
N GLU A 73 9.37 -17.87 12.55
CA GLU A 73 9.27 -19.29 12.90
C GLU A 73 9.20 -20.16 11.64
N TRP A 74 8.51 -19.69 10.61
CA TRP A 74 8.41 -20.43 9.35
C TRP A 74 9.72 -20.54 8.55
N ALA A 75 10.50 -19.47 8.51
CA ALA A 75 11.82 -19.48 7.87
C ALA A 75 12.79 -20.44 8.58
N SER A 76 12.61 -20.63 9.89
CA SER A 76 13.44 -21.51 10.72
C SER A 76 12.93 -22.96 10.81
N SER A 77 11.62 -23.20 10.65
CA SER A 77 10.99 -24.49 10.99
C SER A 77 10.49 -25.32 9.79
N GLN A 78 10.62 -24.86 8.53
CA GLN A 78 10.05 -25.53 7.34
C GLN A 78 8.57 -25.93 7.50
N LEU A 79 7.82 -25.28 8.40
CA LEU A 79 6.41 -25.57 8.62
C LEU A 79 5.66 -25.22 7.33
N GLN A 80 5.06 -26.20 6.69
CA GLN A 80 4.21 -25.98 5.52
C GLN A 80 2.84 -25.45 6.00
N PRO A 81 2.17 -24.61 5.20
CA PRO A 81 0.86 -24.08 5.58
C PRO A 81 -0.10 -25.25 5.59
N GLN A 82 -0.68 -25.54 6.75
CA GLN A 82 -1.58 -26.68 6.91
C GLN A 82 -2.99 -26.34 6.42
N MET A 83 -3.33 -25.04 6.44
CA MET A 83 -4.66 -24.56 6.08
C MET A 83 -4.62 -23.60 4.89
N ALA A 84 -5.66 -23.62 4.05
CA ALA A 84 -5.78 -22.76 2.87
C ALA A 84 -5.64 -21.25 3.20
N LYS A 85 -6.10 -20.82 4.39
CA LYS A 85 -5.97 -19.43 4.86
C LYS A 85 -4.53 -19.04 5.14
N GLU A 86 -3.72 -19.94 5.69
CA GLU A 86 -2.30 -19.71 5.95
C GLU A 86 -1.53 -19.61 4.62
N LEU A 87 -1.83 -20.51 3.68
CA LEU A 87 -1.23 -20.48 2.34
C LEU A 87 -1.57 -19.18 1.61
N TYR A 88 -2.82 -18.71 1.70
CA TYR A 88 -3.22 -17.42 1.17
C TYR A 88 -2.45 -16.27 1.82
N ASN A 89 -2.39 -16.20 3.16
CA ASN A 89 -1.67 -15.14 3.87
C ASN A 89 -0.17 -15.15 3.55
N LEU A 90 0.45 -16.33 3.38
CA LEU A 90 1.83 -16.45 2.92
C LEU A 90 2.03 -15.84 1.53
N ARG A 91 1.19 -16.23 0.57
CA ARG A 91 1.26 -15.72 -0.81
C ARG A 91 0.99 -14.22 -0.85
N HIS A 92 0.03 -13.75 -0.06
CA HIS A 92 -0.30 -12.34 0.12
C HIS A 92 0.90 -11.55 0.67
N SER A 93 1.52 -12.01 1.75
CA SER A 93 2.72 -11.39 2.31
C SER A 93 3.89 -11.34 1.31
N ARG A 94 4.12 -12.43 0.58
CA ARG A 94 5.14 -12.45 -0.50
C ARG A 94 4.86 -11.44 -1.60
N ALA A 95 3.60 -11.25 -1.96
CA ALA A 95 3.20 -10.25 -2.94
C ALA A 95 3.38 -8.83 -2.40
N ARG A 96 3.03 -8.60 -1.13
CA ARG A 96 3.21 -7.32 -0.44
C ARG A 96 4.67 -6.87 -0.40
N ASN A 97 5.64 -7.80 -0.38
CA ASN A 97 7.07 -7.45 -0.48
C ASN A 97 7.39 -6.58 -1.70
N VAL A 98 6.66 -6.71 -2.81
CA VAL A 98 6.86 -5.85 -3.99
C VAL A 98 6.50 -4.40 -3.65
N VAL A 99 5.40 -4.19 -2.93
CA VAL A 99 4.98 -2.87 -2.44
C VAL A 99 6.05 -2.30 -1.53
N GLU A 100 6.41 -3.01 -0.46
CA GLU A 100 7.38 -2.54 0.53
C GLU A 100 8.74 -2.22 -0.09
N ARG A 101 9.23 -3.08 -1.00
CA ARG A 101 10.48 -2.83 -1.74
C ARG A 101 10.36 -1.62 -2.64
N THR A 102 9.23 -1.39 -3.31
CA THR A 102 9.03 -0.23 -4.18
C THR A 102 9.09 1.06 -3.37
N PHE A 103 8.34 1.14 -2.26
CA PHE A 103 8.39 2.27 -1.35
C PHE A 103 9.78 2.45 -0.74
N GLY A 104 10.46 1.36 -0.37
CA GLY A 104 11.83 1.39 0.16
C GLY A 104 12.86 1.95 -0.83
N LEU A 105 12.80 1.54 -2.10
CA LEU A 105 13.65 2.09 -3.17
C LEU A 105 13.38 3.58 -3.38
N TRP A 106 12.12 3.99 -3.33
CA TRP A 106 11.73 5.40 -3.45
C TRP A 106 12.23 6.23 -2.27
N LYS A 107 12.07 5.76 -1.03
CA LYS A 107 12.65 6.40 0.17
C LYS A 107 14.18 6.45 0.13
N LYS A 108 14.84 5.47 -0.51
CA LYS A 108 16.29 5.50 -0.72
C LYS A 108 16.72 6.56 -1.73
N LYS A 109 16.04 6.61 -2.89
CA LYS A 109 16.31 7.58 -3.96
C LYS A 109 16.04 9.02 -3.53
N TRP A 110 15.00 9.24 -2.74
CA TRP A 110 14.55 10.57 -2.32
C TRP A 110 14.65 10.70 -0.81
N SER A 111 15.75 11.29 -0.34
CA SER A 111 16.03 11.48 1.09
C SER A 111 14.96 12.27 1.83
N ILE A 112 14.27 13.17 1.13
CA ILE A 112 13.17 13.97 1.68
C ILE A 112 11.96 13.13 2.13
N LEU A 113 11.84 11.88 1.67
CA LEU A 113 10.80 10.94 2.09
C LEU A 113 11.18 10.15 3.36
N ARG A 114 12.43 10.31 3.84
CA ARG A 114 12.94 9.65 5.04
C ARG A 114 12.80 10.52 6.28
N THR A 115 12.65 11.83 6.10
CA THR A 115 12.64 12.80 7.19
C THR A 115 11.27 13.43 7.28
N GLN A 116 10.75 13.55 8.49
CA GLN A 116 9.51 14.27 8.75
C GLN A 116 9.68 15.72 8.27
N SER A 117 8.87 16.14 7.31
CA SER A 117 8.91 17.50 6.81
C SER A 117 7.96 18.37 7.61
N PHE A 118 8.43 19.49 8.14
CA PHE A 118 7.63 20.50 8.85
C PHE A 118 6.78 21.38 7.92
N PHE A 119 6.71 21.06 6.63
CA PHE A 119 5.90 21.80 5.67
C PHE A 119 4.41 21.50 5.86
N ASP A 120 3.56 22.48 5.57
CA ASP A 120 2.12 22.26 5.52
C ASP A 120 1.76 21.23 4.46
N ILE A 121 0.66 20.49 4.68
CA ILE A 121 0.25 19.39 3.80
C ILE A 121 0.08 19.83 2.34
N LYS A 122 -0.31 21.09 2.11
CA LYS A 122 -0.49 21.69 0.78
C LYS A 122 0.84 21.89 0.04
N ASP A 123 1.89 22.27 0.77
CA ASP A 123 3.24 22.43 0.25
C ASP A 123 3.92 21.07 0.08
N GLN A 124 3.61 20.14 0.99
CA GLN A 124 4.04 18.76 0.86
C GLN A 124 3.49 18.15 -0.44
N VAL A 125 2.22 18.40 -0.79
CA VAL A 125 1.58 17.96 -2.04
C VAL A 125 2.18 18.63 -3.28
N HIS A 126 2.50 19.92 -3.26
CA HIS A 126 3.10 20.60 -4.42
C HIS A 126 4.46 20.05 -4.80
N VAL A 127 5.34 19.90 -3.82
CA VAL A 127 6.63 19.25 -4.08
C VAL A 127 6.41 17.75 -4.38
N SER A 128 5.23 17.18 -4.08
CA SER A 128 4.86 15.80 -4.43
C SER A 128 4.56 15.56 -5.88
N ILE A 129 3.86 16.52 -6.47
CA ILE A 129 3.41 16.47 -7.85
C ILE A 129 4.52 17.01 -8.77
N GLY A 130 5.30 18.01 -8.33
CA GLY A 130 6.41 18.59 -9.09
C GLY A 130 7.62 17.67 -9.33
N PHE A 131 7.76 16.57 -8.58
CA PHE A 131 8.83 15.58 -8.74
C PHE A 131 8.35 14.19 -9.23
N SER A 132 7.13 14.11 -9.77
CA SER A 132 6.56 12.89 -10.39
C SER A 132 6.41 11.68 -9.44
N ILE A 133 5.79 11.90 -8.27
CA ILE A 133 5.42 10.99 -7.16
C ILE A 133 6.24 11.33 -5.91
N ARG A 134 5.58 11.69 -4.82
CA ARG A 134 6.24 11.85 -3.52
C ARG A 134 5.38 11.22 -2.45
N CYS A 135 6.08 10.40 -1.70
CA CYS A 135 5.59 9.49 -0.72
C CYS A 135 5.62 10.13 0.67
N LEU A 136 4.47 10.47 1.22
CA LEU A 136 4.35 10.64 2.67
C LEU A 136 3.94 9.32 3.31
N THR A 137 4.42 9.14 4.54
CA THR A 137 4.16 8.07 5.52
C THR A 137 5.16 6.90 5.48
N GLU A 138 5.66 6.41 6.61
CA GLU A 138 5.57 6.82 8.02
C GLU A 138 6.86 7.51 8.48
#